data_AF-A0A2M8DQ71-F1
#
_entry.id   AF-A0A2M8DQ71-F1
#
_cell.length_a   1.000
_cell.length_b   1.000
_cell.length_c   1.000
_cell.angle_alpha   90.00
_cell.angle_beta   90.00
_cell.angle_gamma   90.00
#
_symmetry.space_group_name_H-M   'P 1'
#
loop_
_entity.id
_entity.type
_entity.pdbx_description
1 polymer ?
#
loop_
_entity_poly.entity_id
_entity_poly.type
_entity_poly.pdbx_seq_one_letter_code
_entity_poly.pdbx_strand_id
1 'polypeptide(L)'
;MGNVFSGRNDTVEIKNNNDIWDIIFEIKKEGDSYGITDMTGYITNIYAHLPLFACKNSVYSKDTQKAIERYIYCEKFGVPPFKGAYGDQPKKWIDTTFVIRNALAIKEDFEIKKIRANKGK
;
A
#
# COMPACT_ATOMS: atom_id res chain seq x y z
N MET A 1 4.89 15.33 -19.33
CA MET A 1 3.61 16.06 -19.37
C MET A 1 2.97 15.87 -18.01
N GLY A 2 2.95 16.94 -17.20
CA GLY A 2 2.35 16.89 -15.86
C GLY A 2 0.84 17.00 -15.96
N ASN A 3 0.13 16.17 -15.20
CA ASN A 3 -1.33 16.27 -15.10
C ASN A 3 -1.65 17.47 -14.20
N VAL A 4 -2.44 18.41 -14.73
CA VAL A 4 -2.94 19.58 -14.00
C VAL A 4 -4.35 19.24 -13.49
N PHE A 5 -4.54 19.24 -12.17
CA PHE A 5 -5.85 19.07 -11.56
C PHE A 5 -6.29 20.40 -10.97
N SER A 6 -7.46 20.91 -11.38
CA SER A 6 -8.01 22.16 -10.85
C SER A 6 -9.14 21.88 -9.84
N GLY A 7 -8.93 22.29 -8.60
CA GLY A 7 -9.97 22.40 -7.58
C GLY A 7 -9.57 23.50 -6.59
N ARG A 8 -10.32 24.62 -6.59
CA ARG A 8 -10.02 25.90 -5.91
C ARG A 8 -8.67 26.52 -6.31
N ASN A 9 -8.68 27.28 -7.41
CA ASN A 9 -7.78 28.36 -7.84
C ASN A 9 -6.25 28.19 -7.81
N ASP A 10 -5.70 27.10 -7.29
CA ASP A 10 -4.26 26.84 -7.28
C ASP A 10 -3.96 25.61 -8.14
N THR A 11 -3.21 25.82 -9.23
CA THR A 11 -2.67 24.72 -10.04
C THR A 11 -1.48 24.10 -9.33
N VAL A 12 -1.60 22.86 -8.89
CA VAL A 12 -0.48 22.10 -8.32
C VAL A 12 0.23 21.35 -9.45
N GLU A 13 1.48 21.72 -9.72
CA GLU A 13 2.35 20.97 -10.62
C GLU A 13 3.07 19.86 -9.85
N ILE A 14 2.84 18.60 -10.24
CA ILE A 14 3.56 17.44 -9.71
C ILE A 14 4.89 17.33 -10.44
N LYS A 15 6.00 17.60 -9.75
CA LYS A 15 7.35 17.59 -10.29
C LYS A 15 8.10 16.33 -9.90
N ASN A 16 7.83 15.78 -8.73
CA ASN A 16 8.58 14.66 -8.18
C ASN A 16 7.73 13.77 -7.24
N ASN A 17 8.32 12.66 -6.80
CA ASN A 17 7.63 11.69 -5.94
C ASN A 17 7.28 12.21 -4.54
N ASN A 18 7.95 13.25 -4.03
CA ASN A 18 7.61 13.86 -2.74
C ASN A 18 6.27 14.61 -2.83
N ASP A 19 5.99 15.26 -3.95
CA ASP A 19 4.72 15.96 -4.18
C ASP A 19 3.51 14.99 -4.16
N ILE A 20 3.75 13.72 -4.51
CA ILE A 20 2.73 12.65 -4.41
C ILE A 20 2.39 12.36 -2.95
N TRP A 21 3.37 12.42 -2.04
CA TRP A 21 3.13 12.19 -0.62
C TRP A 21 2.28 13.30 -0.01
N ASP A 22 2.48 14.55 -0.42
CA ASP A 22 1.63 15.67 0.02
C ASP A 22 0.18 15.47 -0.41
N ILE A 23 -0.05 15.01 -1.66
CA ILE A 23 -1.39 14.66 -2.14
C ILE A 23 -1.99 13.50 -1.33
N ILE A 24 -1.21 12.47 -1.00
CA ILE A 24 -1.66 11.36 -0.15
C ILE A 24 -2.08 11.88 1.24
N PHE A 25 -1.35 12.83 1.81
CA PHE A 25 -1.71 13.45 3.09
C PHE A 25 -3.00 14.26 3.00
N GLU A 26 -3.22 15.03 1.93
CA GLU A 26 -4.47 15.75 1.74
C GLU A 26 -5.67 14.79 1.51
N ILE A 27 -5.50 13.70 0.75
CA ILE A 27 -6.54 12.66 0.61
C ILE A 27 -6.87 12.02 1.97
N LYS A 28 -5.85 11.82 2.82
CA LYS A 28 -6.07 11.31 4.16
C LYS A 28 -6.89 12.29 5.00
N LYS A 29 -6.53 13.58 5.00
CA LYS A 29 -7.23 14.64 5.73
C LYS A 29 -8.68 14.82 5.23
N GLU A 30 -8.90 14.67 3.94
CA GLU A 30 -10.25 14.59 3.37
C GLU A 30 -10.99 13.36 3.92
N GLY A 31 -10.35 12.19 3.96
CA GLY A 31 -10.88 10.99 4.59
C GLY A 31 -11.29 11.18 6.06
N ASP A 32 -10.50 11.93 6.83
CA ASP A 32 -10.82 12.30 8.22
C ASP A 32 -12.13 13.09 8.29
N SER A 33 -12.34 14.03 7.36
CA SER A 33 -13.57 14.85 7.30
C SER A 33 -14.82 14.03 6.97
N TYR A 34 -14.65 12.91 6.25
CA TYR A 34 -15.71 11.96 5.95
C TYR A 34 -15.92 10.90 7.04
N GLY A 35 -15.17 10.96 8.14
CA GLY A 35 -15.30 10.02 9.26
C GLY A 35 -14.67 8.65 9.01
N ILE A 36 -13.74 8.53 8.05
CA ILE A 36 -12.90 7.34 7.93
C ILE A 36 -12.01 7.28 9.18
N THR A 37 -11.98 6.14 9.85
CA THR A 37 -11.18 5.96 11.08
C THR A 37 -10.28 4.73 11.03
N ASP A 38 -10.59 3.78 10.15
CA ASP A 38 -9.83 2.56 9.99
C ASP A 38 -8.79 2.70 8.87
N MET A 39 -7.64 2.04 9.05
CA MET A 39 -6.53 2.08 8.10
C MET A 39 -6.93 1.56 6.71
N THR A 40 -7.86 0.61 6.63
CA THR A 40 -8.31 0.00 5.37
C THR A 40 -9.12 1.00 4.54
N GLY A 41 -9.98 1.78 5.20
CA GLY A 41 -10.70 2.89 4.57
C GLY A 41 -9.77 3.90 3.93
N TYR A 42 -8.71 4.33 4.64
CA TYR A 42 -7.72 5.25 4.07
C TYR A 42 -6.96 4.64 2.90
N ILE A 43 -6.48 3.39 3.02
CA ILE A 43 -5.76 2.72 1.94
C ILE A 43 -6.64 2.62 0.69
N THR A 44 -7.92 2.26 0.86
CA THR A 44 -8.86 2.14 -0.25
C THR A 44 -9.10 3.50 -0.91
N ASN A 45 -9.29 4.55 -0.10
CA ASN A 45 -9.49 5.91 -0.59
C ASN A 45 -8.27 6.41 -1.37
N ILE A 46 -7.08 6.29 -0.79
CA ILE A 46 -5.82 6.67 -1.45
C ILE A 46 -5.62 5.88 -2.74
N TYR A 47 -5.87 4.56 -2.72
CA TYR A 47 -5.67 3.71 -3.89
C TYR A 47 -6.61 4.04 -5.06
N ALA A 48 -7.83 4.50 -4.76
CA ALA A 48 -8.79 4.94 -5.77
C ALA A 48 -8.35 6.25 -6.45
N HIS A 49 -7.72 7.16 -5.70
CA HIS A 49 -7.32 8.49 -6.19
C HIS A 49 -5.90 8.50 -6.80
N LEU A 50 -4.99 7.63 -6.33
CA LEU A 50 -3.59 7.60 -6.75
C LEU A 50 -3.39 7.58 -8.29
N PRO A 51 -4.19 6.85 -9.10
CA PRO A 51 -4.03 6.81 -10.55
C PRO A 51 -4.24 8.15 -11.25
N LEU A 52 -4.92 9.11 -10.60
CA LEU A 52 -5.11 10.45 -11.15
C LEU A 52 -3.77 11.20 -11.15
N PHE A 53 -3.01 11.08 -10.08
CA PHE A 53 -1.83 11.92 -9.83
C PHE A 53 -0.50 11.25 -10.21
N ALA A 54 -0.45 9.92 -10.20
CA ALA A 54 0.81 9.20 -10.44
C ALA A 54 0.61 7.83 -11.09
N CYS A 55 1.62 7.39 -11.84
CA CYS A 55 1.72 5.99 -12.24
C CYS A 55 2.03 5.15 -10.99
N LYS A 56 1.27 4.07 -10.76
CA LYS A 56 1.48 3.14 -9.64
C LYS A 56 2.93 2.64 -9.56
N ASN A 57 3.55 2.40 -10.72
CA ASN A 57 4.94 1.95 -10.82
C ASN A 57 5.96 3.00 -10.37
N SER A 58 5.59 4.28 -10.35
CA SER A 58 6.44 5.37 -9.85
C SER A 58 6.38 5.50 -8.33
N VAL A 59 5.26 5.07 -7.73
CA VAL A 59 5.01 5.15 -6.28
C VAL A 59 5.55 3.93 -5.56
N TYR A 60 5.49 2.76 -6.20
CA TYR A 60 6.00 1.53 -5.59
C TYR A 60 7.53 1.47 -5.56
N SER A 61 8.07 1.23 -4.37
CA SER A 61 9.48 0.90 -4.22
C SER A 61 9.77 -0.50 -4.77
N LYS A 62 10.73 -0.58 -5.71
CA LYS A 62 11.20 -1.86 -6.27
C LYS A 62 11.74 -2.79 -5.19
N ASP A 63 12.40 -2.26 -4.16
CA ASP A 63 12.96 -3.06 -3.08
C ASP A 63 11.85 -3.65 -2.19
N THR A 64 10.79 -2.87 -1.94
CA THR A 64 9.61 -3.37 -1.21
C THR A 64 8.90 -4.46 -2.00
N GLN A 65 8.75 -4.31 -3.32
CA GLN A 65 8.15 -5.34 -4.18
C GLN A 65 8.97 -6.64 -4.17
N LYS A 66 10.29 -6.55 -4.30
CA LYS A 66 11.19 -7.72 -4.18
C LYS A 66 11.08 -8.40 -2.82
N ALA A 67 10.90 -7.64 -1.74
CA ALA A 67 10.72 -8.21 -0.41
C ALA A 67 9.40 -8.98 -0.29
N ILE A 68 8.32 -8.44 -0.84
CA ILE A 68 7.00 -9.11 -0.91
C ILE A 68 7.10 -10.39 -1.74
N GLU A 69 7.69 -10.33 -2.93
CA GLU A 69 7.89 -11.50 -3.80
C GLU A 69 8.70 -12.59 -3.10
N ARG A 70 9.81 -12.21 -2.45
CA ARG A 70 10.63 -13.15 -1.67
C ARG A 70 9.82 -13.78 -0.54
N TYR A 71 9.04 -12.99 0.19
CA TYR A 71 8.20 -13.50 1.28
C TYR A 71 7.23 -14.56 0.75
N ILE A 72 6.48 -14.23 -0.31
CA ILE A 72 5.49 -15.14 -0.90
C ILE A 72 6.15 -16.43 -1.40
N TYR A 73 7.30 -16.32 -2.06
CA TYR A 73 8.03 -17.49 -2.54
C TYR A 73 8.47 -18.39 -1.37
N CYS A 74 9.07 -17.80 -0.35
CA CYS A 74 9.57 -18.54 0.81
C CYS A 74 8.44 -19.21 1.60
N GLU A 75 7.33 -18.51 1.79
CA GLU A 75 6.12 -19.03 2.43
C GLU A 75 5.51 -20.20 1.63
N LYS A 76 5.41 -20.06 0.31
CA LYS A 76 4.81 -21.08 -0.57
C LYS A 76 5.64 -22.37 -0.67
N PHE A 77 6.97 -22.24 -0.71
CA PHE A 77 7.87 -23.37 -0.93
C PHE A 77 8.55 -23.86 0.36
N GLY A 78 8.27 -23.24 1.50
CA GLY A 78 8.88 -23.61 2.79
C GLY A 78 10.40 -23.43 2.82
N VAL A 79 10.94 -22.54 2.00
CA VAL A 79 12.38 -22.30 1.89
C VAL A 79 12.80 -21.06 2.65
N PRO A 80 13.98 -21.05 3.29
CA PRO A 80 14.42 -19.87 4.01
C PRO A 80 14.87 -18.75 3.03
N PRO A 81 14.53 -17.49 3.32
CA PRO A 81 14.84 -16.34 2.45
C PRO A 81 16.34 -15.97 2.44
N PHE A 82 17.07 -16.38 3.48
CA PHE A 82 18.50 -16.22 3.64
C PHE A 82 19.08 -17.53 4.19
N LYS A 83 20.36 -17.79 3.93
CA LYS A 83 21.05 -18.96 4.51
C LYS A 83 21.18 -18.78 6.03
N GLY A 84 21.06 -19.88 6.77
CA GLY A 84 21.21 -19.89 8.23
C GLY A 84 19.90 -20.12 8.98
N ALA A 85 19.99 -20.17 10.31
CA ALA A 85 18.89 -20.40 11.23
C ALA A 85 18.28 -19.08 11.74
N TYR A 86 17.34 -19.18 12.68
CA TYR A 86 16.81 -18.02 13.40
C TYR A 86 17.95 -17.26 14.11
N GLY A 87 18.12 -15.97 13.81
CA GLY A 87 19.24 -15.15 14.27
C GLY A 87 20.27 -14.80 13.20
N ASP A 88 20.39 -15.64 12.15
CA ASP A 88 21.27 -15.36 10.99
C ASP A 88 20.58 -14.46 9.96
N GLN A 89 19.26 -14.30 10.07
CA GLN A 89 18.49 -13.46 9.16
C GLN A 89 18.66 -11.97 9.50
N PRO A 90 18.79 -11.08 8.50
CA PRO A 90 18.88 -9.66 8.76
C PRO A 90 17.67 -9.13 9.55
N LYS A 91 17.91 -8.37 10.62
CA LYS A 91 16.83 -7.79 11.44
C LYS A 91 15.77 -7.05 10.60
N LYS A 92 16.23 -6.22 9.65
CA LYS A 92 15.36 -5.50 8.72
C LYS A 92 14.41 -6.43 7.95
N TRP A 93 14.89 -7.61 7.57
CA TRP A 93 14.05 -8.60 6.89
C TRP A 93 13.00 -9.17 7.82
N ILE A 94 13.37 -9.56 9.04
CA ILE A 94 12.44 -10.06 10.06
C ILE A 94 11.32 -9.04 10.30
N ASP A 95 11.67 -7.77 10.50
CA ASP A 95 10.66 -6.71 10.69
C ASP A 95 9.75 -6.57 9.46
N THR A 96 10.34 -6.69 8.25
CA THR A 96 9.60 -6.62 6.99
C THR A 96 8.63 -7.79 6.82
N THR A 97 8.99 -9.01 7.22
CA THR A 97 8.08 -10.17 7.09
C THR A 97 6.84 -10.02 7.98
N PHE A 98 6.99 -9.49 9.20
CA PHE A 98 5.84 -9.21 10.05
C PHE A 98 4.89 -8.18 9.43
N VAL A 99 5.44 -7.12 8.84
CA VAL A 99 4.65 -6.10 8.14
C VAL A 99 3.90 -6.72 6.95
N ILE A 100 4.59 -7.49 6.11
CA ILE A 100 3.98 -8.15 4.93
C ILE A 100 2.87 -9.10 5.38
N ARG A 101 3.13 -9.94 6.38
CA ARG A 101 2.16 -10.91 6.89
C ARG A 101 0.90 -10.23 7.42
N ASN A 102 1.05 -9.18 8.21
CA ASN A 102 -0.09 -8.43 8.74
C ASN A 102 -0.90 -7.76 7.60
N ALA A 103 -0.21 -7.20 6.60
CA ALA A 103 -0.87 -6.60 5.44
C ALA A 103 -1.65 -7.63 4.60
N LEU A 104 -1.09 -8.82 4.40
CA LEU A 104 -1.78 -9.91 3.69
C LEU A 104 -3.03 -10.39 4.45
N ALA A 105 -2.95 -10.54 5.77
CA ALA A 105 -4.09 -10.93 6.60
C ALA A 105 -5.24 -9.91 6.54
N ILE A 106 -4.93 -8.61 6.58
CA ILE A 106 -5.93 -7.54 6.44
C ILE A 106 -6.61 -7.63 5.06
N LYS A 107 -5.82 -7.84 4.00
CA LYS A 107 -6.36 -7.97 2.63
C LYS A 107 -7.26 -9.20 2.50
N GLU A 108 -6.86 -10.33 3.06
CA GLU A 108 -7.64 -11.56 3.02
C GLU A 108 -9.00 -11.39 3.72
N ASP A 109 -9.01 -10.80 4.93
CA ASP A 109 -10.25 -10.50 5.66
C ASP A 109 -11.18 -9.58 4.85
N PHE A 110 -10.61 -8.57 4.17
CA PHE A 110 -11.38 -7.68 3.30
C PHE A 110 -12.05 -8.42 2.12
N GLU A 111 -11.31 -9.28 1.42
CA GLU A 111 -11.86 -10.07 0.31
C GLU A 111 -12.95 -11.05 0.79
N ILE A 112 -12.76 -11.67 1.95
CA ILE A 112 -13.77 -12.54 2.58
C ILE A 112 -15.06 -11.76 2.89
N LYS A 113 -14.94 -10.56 3.50
CA LYS A 113 -16.08 -9.69 3.81
C LYS A 113 -16.84 -9.29 2.54
N LYS A 114 -16.12 -8.93 1.47
CA LYS A 114 -16.71 -8.59 0.17
C LYS A 114 -17.50 -9.76 -0.44
N ILE A 115 -16.93 -10.97 -0.40
CA ILE A 115 -17.63 -12.18 -0.89
C ILE A 115 -18.91 -12.43 -0.08
N ARG A 116 -18.85 -12.29 1.25
CA ARG A 116 -20.02 -12.48 2.14
C ARG A 116 -21.12 -11.45 1.84
N ALA A 117 -20.77 -10.18 1.68
CA ALA A 117 -21.73 -9.12 1.34
C ALA A 117 -22.43 -9.35 -0.01
N ASN A 118 -21.71 -9.94 -0.99
CA ASN A 118 -22.28 -10.25 -2.30
C ASN A 118 -23.16 -11.51 -2.31
N LYS A 119 -22.96 -12.47 -1.40
CA LYS A 119 -23.81 -13.66 -1.28
C LYS A 119 -25.14 -13.41 -0.55
N GLY A 120 -25.27 -12.29 0.16
CA GLY A 120 -26.49 -11.87 0.86
C GLY A 120 -27.42 -10.98 0.04
N LYS A 121 -27.12 -10.77 -1.24
CA LYS A 121 -27.98 -10.11 -2.23
C LYS A 121 -28.48 -11.15 -3.22
#